data_AF-A0A9E2R7C0-F1
#
_entry.id   AF-A0A9E2R7C0-F1
#
_cell.length_a   1.000
_cell.length_b   1.000
_cell.length_c   1.000
_cell.angle_alpha   90.00
_cell.angle_beta   90.00
_cell.angle_gamma   90.00
#
_symmetry.space_group_name_H-M   'P 1'
#
loop_
_entity.id
_entity.type
_entity.pdbx_description
1 polymer ?
#
loop_
_entity_poly.entity_id
_entity_poly.type
_entity_poly.pdbx_seq_one_letter_code
_entity_poly.pdbx_strand_id
1 'polypeptide(L)'
;MASLQLARIVACVAVACVAISPAVLADEPASPLSGPYVKEPGVPGNSTRFTGGGRREGERVVDHRTFLKALDDLRNSPDSAIRLSPDQDAQVFVLVRDYRLLQRAYFERNLNDIRDVRQSLDIRGDQPPTESAIRRGVDELRRSIVGDDPTNQQAMSDEAVKEAAREKARRIYEGAPRATEVHARIWKVLSAPQRDALTDTINSLVAQQEALRREFLSPEAVASGMMTDQAMSGGMNSAMSASSMSADSMRGASTNRTVGAMDAQASKAEASADPASLLGTDPSTIAPDDPRLPERVRRRIRFMKPEARTEALSRYLVDLKSELAESKAAAEKDKSAAPTVDKVNIPTPEKK
;
A
#
# COMPACT_ATOMS: atom_id res chain seq x y z
N MET A 1 -28.80 51.23 15.06
CA MET A 1 -28.80 51.37 13.58
C MET A 1 -27.36 51.30 13.07
N ALA A 2 -26.80 50.09 12.89
CA ALA A 2 -25.54 49.84 12.19
C ALA A 2 -25.32 48.31 12.06
N SER A 3 -26.05 47.65 11.17
CA SER A 3 -25.86 46.21 10.91
C SER A 3 -26.43 45.85 9.53
N LEU A 4 -25.72 46.15 8.43
CA LEU A 4 -26.10 45.71 7.08
C LEU A 4 -25.02 46.07 6.02
N GLN A 5 -23.78 45.58 6.17
CA GLN A 5 -22.76 45.68 5.10
C GLN A 5 -21.73 44.53 5.19
N LEU A 6 -22.16 43.26 5.16
CA LEU A 6 -21.19 42.15 5.04
C LEU A 6 -21.80 40.89 4.39
N ALA A 7 -22.50 41.09 3.27
CA ALA A 7 -23.15 40.01 2.52
C ALA A 7 -23.01 40.21 1.01
N ARG A 8 -21.79 40.42 0.49
CA ARG A 8 -21.55 40.48 -0.97
C ARG A 8 -20.12 40.11 -1.39
N ILE A 9 -19.61 38.91 -1.07
CA ILE A 9 -18.54 38.26 -1.86
C ILE A 9 -18.70 36.72 -1.80
N VAL A 10 -19.79 36.19 -2.36
CA VAL A 10 -19.90 34.77 -2.73
C VAL A 10 -20.65 34.71 -4.05
N ALA A 11 -19.93 34.85 -5.16
CA ALA A 11 -20.44 34.55 -6.50
C ALA A 11 -19.26 34.33 -7.44
N CYS A 12 -19.37 33.29 -8.27
CA CYS A 12 -18.46 32.91 -9.37
C CYS A 12 -17.28 31.99 -9.02
N VAL A 13 -17.58 30.79 -8.52
CA VAL A 13 -16.91 29.57 -9.04
C VAL A 13 -17.98 28.76 -9.76
N ALA A 14 -18.23 29.15 -11.01
CA ALA A 14 -19.03 28.35 -11.93
C ALA A 14 -18.25 27.07 -12.22
N VAL A 15 -18.76 25.97 -11.70
CA VAL A 15 -18.31 24.62 -12.00
C VAL A 15 -18.57 24.36 -13.48
N ALA A 16 -17.52 24.53 -14.29
CA ALA A 16 -17.47 23.96 -15.63
C ALA A 16 -17.31 22.45 -15.48
N CYS A 17 -18.44 21.74 -15.34
CA CYS A 17 -18.52 20.31 -15.61
C CYS A 17 -18.25 20.11 -17.10
N VAL A 18 -16.97 20.04 -17.48
CA VAL A 18 -16.57 19.47 -18.75
C VAL A 18 -16.94 18.00 -18.70
N ALA A 19 -18.00 17.65 -19.43
CA ALA A 19 -18.33 16.27 -19.73
C ALA A 19 -17.15 15.68 -20.51
N ILE A 20 -16.29 14.94 -19.82
CA ILE A 20 -15.27 14.11 -20.47
C ILE A 20 -16.00 12.92 -21.06
N SER A 21 -16.55 13.09 -22.26
CA SER A 21 -16.94 11.96 -23.10
C SER A 21 -15.69 11.10 -23.35
N PRO A 22 -15.73 9.76 -23.16
CA PRO A 22 -14.67 8.89 -23.62
C PRO A 22 -14.69 8.90 -25.15
N ALA A 23 -13.95 9.84 -25.75
CA ALA A 23 -13.64 9.78 -27.17
C ALA A 23 -12.85 8.50 -27.39
N VAL A 24 -13.52 7.52 -28.01
CA VAL A 24 -12.88 6.37 -28.66
C VAL A 24 -11.87 6.98 -29.63
N LEU A 25 -10.58 6.82 -29.32
CA LEU A 25 -9.47 7.20 -30.18
C LEU A 25 -9.57 6.36 -31.45
N ALA A 26 -10.17 6.94 -32.49
CA ALA A 26 -10.00 6.49 -33.85
C ALA A 26 -8.53 6.65 -34.23
N ASP A 27 -7.92 5.60 -34.77
CA ASP A 27 -6.60 5.61 -35.39
C ASP A 27 -6.54 6.72 -36.45
N GLU A 28 -5.86 7.82 -36.15
CA GLU A 28 -5.51 8.82 -37.15
C GLU A 28 -4.42 8.26 -38.07
N PRO A 29 -4.58 8.37 -39.40
CA PRO A 29 -3.55 7.95 -40.34
C PRO A 29 -2.29 8.80 -40.12
N ALA A 30 -1.16 8.11 -39.89
CA ALA A 30 0.14 8.69 -39.61
C ALA A 30 0.47 9.88 -40.54
N SER A 31 0.50 11.08 -39.97
CA SER A 31 0.87 12.30 -40.68
C SER A 31 2.36 12.29 -41.05
N PRO A 32 2.75 12.44 -42.33
CA PRO A 32 4.14 12.29 -42.79
C PRO A 32 5.02 13.55 -42.62
N LEU A 33 4.66 14.48 -41.74
CA LEU A 33 5.51 15.62 -41.37
C LEU A 33 5.74 15.64 -39.86
N SER A 34 6.66 14.78 -39.40
CA SER A 34 7.30 14.97 -38.10
C SER A 34 8.23 16.19 -38.23
N GLY A 35 7.80 17.34 -37.72
CA GLY A 35 8.65 18.51 -37.55
C GLY A 35 9.89 18.19 -36.69
N PRO A 36 10.84 19.15 -36.54
CA PRO A 36 12.07 18.92 -35.80
C PRO A 36 11.77 18.29 -34.44
N TYR A 37 12.33 17.11 -34.22
CA TYR A 37 12.10 16.24 -33.06
C TYR A 37 12.32 17.03 -31.76
N VAL A 38 11.24 17.63 -31.21
CA VAL A 38 11.31 18.28 -29.91
C VAL A 38 11.46 17.14 -28.92
N LYS A 39 12.69 16.92 -28.46
CA LYS A 39 12.98 15.96 -27.39
C LYS A 39 12.15 16.40 -26.19
N GLU A 40 11.04 15.72 -25.92
CA GLU A 40 10.36 15.89 -24.64
C GLU A 40 11.42 15.65 -23.55
N PRO A 41 11.55 16.54 -22.56
CA PRO A 41 12.49 16.35 -21.47
C PRO A 41 12.08 15.07 -20.73
N GLY A 42 12.79 13.98 -21.04
CA GLY A 42 12.53 12.67 -20.48
C GLY A 42 12.70 12.71 -18.95
N VAL A 43 11.83 12.00 -18.25
CA VAL A 43 11.96 11.83 -16.80
C VAL A 43 13.22 11.00 -16.53
N PRO A 44 14.09 11.42 -15.60
CA PRO A 44 15.21 10.60 -15.16
C PRO A 44 14.76 9.19 -14.77
N GLY A 45 15.39 8.17 -15.35
CA GLY A 45 15.12 6.75 -15.06
C GLY A 45 13.98 6.12 -15.87
N ASN A 46 13.33 6.85 -16.78
CA ASN A 46 12.33 6.29 -17.70
C ASN A 46 12.88 6.25 -19.13
N SER A 47 13.73 5.26 -19.44
CA SER A 47 14.01 4.96 -20.84
C SER A 47 12.90 4.10 -21.44
N THR A 48 12.02 4.74 -22.21
CA THR A 48 11.22 4.08 -23.24
C THR A 48 12.18 3.53 -24.30
N ARG A 49 12.84 2.41 -24.01
CA ARG A 49 13.68 1.74 -25.00
C ARG A 49 12.81 1.14 -26.09
N PHE A 50 12.81 1.82 -27.22
CA PHE A 50 12.49 1.25 -28.52
C PHE A 50 13.58 0.21 -28.84
N THR A 51 13.29 -1.06 -28.53
CA THR A 51 13.85 -2.28 -29.16
C THR A 51 15.30 -2.20 -29.67
N GLY A 52 16.28 -2.59 -28.86
CA GLY A 52 17.68 -2.68 -29.31
C GLY A 52 18.67 -3.10 -28.24
N GLY A 53 18.66 -4.40 -27.91
CA GLY A 53 19.74 -5.19 -27.30
C GLY A 53 20.86 -4.47 -26.54
N GLY A 54 20.59 -4.08 -25.29
CA GLY A 54 21.63 -3.70 -24.35
C GLY A 54 21.01 -3.07 -23.13
N ARG A 55 20.96 -3.78 -22.01
CA ARG A 55 20.72 -3.13 -20.72
C ARG A 55 21.87 -2.17 -20.50
N ARG A 56 21.71 -0.87 -20.80
CA ARG A 56 22.69 0.13 -20.34
C ARG A 56 22.78 -0.02 -18.83
N GLU A 57 23.91 -0.54 -18.41
CA GLU A 57 24.29 -0.74 -17.03
C GLU A 57 24.34 0.65 -16.40
N GLY A 58 23.42 0.92 -15.46
CA GLY A 58 23.43 2.17 -14.68
C GLY A 58 22.16 3.01 -14.72
N GLU A 59 21.18 2.74 -15.59
CA GLU A 59 19.92 3.48 -15.52
C GLU A 59 19.02 2.87 -14.43
N ARG A 60 19.15 3.42 -13.22
CA ARG A 60 18.41 2.99 -12.04
C ARG A 60 16.98 3.53 -12.12
N VAL A 61 16.02 2.63 -12.04
CA VAL A 61 14.61 3.02 -11.87
C VAL A 61 14.48 3.66 -10.49
N VAL A 62 14.07 4.93 -10.46
CA VAL A 62 13.86 5.67 -9.21
C VAL A 62 12.65 5.07 -8.49
N ASP A 63 12.85 4.60 -7.26
CA ASP A 63 11.75 4.09 -6.46
C ASP A 63 10.71 5.19 -6.20
N HIS A 64 9.43 4.83 -6.21
CA HIS A 64 8.35 5.79 -6.06
C HIS A 64 8.42 6.51 -4.70
N ARG A 65 8.86 5.83 -3.64
CA ARG A 65 9.01 6.44 -2.31
C ARG A 65 10.13 7.48 -2.31
N THR A 66 11.26 7.18 -2.95
CA THR A 66 12.38 8.12 -3.10
C THR A 66 11.95 9.36 -3.87
N PHE A 67 11.21 9.18 -4.97
CA PHE A 67 10.68 10.30 -5.76
C PHE A 67 9.71 11.18 -4.96
N LEU A 68 8.78 10.58 -4.19
CA LEU A 68 7.85 11.33 -3.35
C LEU A 68 8.56 12.05 -2.19
N LYS A 69 9.60 11.45 -1.60
CA LYS A 69 10.41 12.10 -0.58
C LYS A 69 11.13 13.33 -1.15
N ALA A 70 11.72 13.19 -2.33
CA ALA A 70 12.36 14.30 -3.04
C ALA A 70 11.37 15.45 -3.36
N LEU A 71 10.14 15.11 -3.76
CA LEU A 71 9.08 16.12 -3.93
C LEU A 71 8.70 16.82 -2.62
N ASP A 72 8.68 16.10 -1.50
CA ASP A 72 8.40 16.68 -0.19
C ASP A 72 9.50 17.66 0.24
N ASP A 73 10.76 17.38 -0.09
CA ASP A 73 11.86 18.32 0.11
C ASP A 73 11.64 19.61 -0.72
N LEU A 74 11.14 19.50 -1.95
CA LEU A 74 10.77 20.66 -2.77
C LEU A 74 9.61 21.47 -2.17
N ARG A 75 8.58 20.80 -1.61
CA ARG A 75 7.46 21.48 -0.93
C ARG A 75 7.92 22.34 0.24
N ASN A 76 8.90 21.83 0.98
CA ASN A 76 9.44 22.46 2.17
C ASN A 76 10.67 23.34 1.88
N SER A 77 11.01 23.55 0.60
CA SER A 77 12.15 24.38 0.22
C SER A 77 11.97 25.84 0.67
N PRO A 78 13.00 26.46 1.28
CA PRO A 78 12.96 27.88 1.62
C PRO A 78 13.02 28.78 0.39
N ASP A 79 13.53 28.28 -0.73
CA ASP A 79 13.60 29.03 -1.98
C ASP A 79 12.26 28.99 -2.71
N SER A 80 11.58 30.14 -2.77
CA SER A 80 10.31 30.29 -3.47
C SER A 80 10.36 29.99 -4.97
N ALA A 81 11.53 30.06 -5.61
CA ALA A 81 11.69 29.72 -7.03
C ALA A 81 11.65 28.20 -7.27
N ILE A 82 12.04 27.41 -6.27
CA ILE A 82 12.09 25.94 -6.31
C ILE A 82 10.87 25.34 -5.58
N ARG A 83 10.24 26.09 -4.67
CA ARG A 83 9.05 25.62 -3.96
C ARG A 83 7.91 25.37 -4.92
N LEU A 84 7.12 24.33 -4.67
CA LEU A 84 5.88 24.09 -5.39
C LEU A 84 4.89 25.22 -5.13
N SER A 85 4.28 25.74 -6.19
CA SER A 85 3.12 26.62 -6.05
C SER A 85 1.91 25.85 -5.51
N PRO A 86 0.94 26.52 -4.86
CA PRO A 86 -0.26 25.86 -4.35
C PRO A 86 -1.03 25.07 -5.41
N ASP A 87 -1.12 25.61 -6.63
CA ASP A 87 -1.82 24.96 -7.74
C ASP A 87 -1.08 23.71 -8.24
N GLN A 88 0.24 23.79 -8.37
CA GLN A 88 1.07 22.63 -8.72
C GLN A 88 0.95 21.54 -7.64
N ASP A 89 0.97 21.92 -6.37
CA ASP A 89 0.86 20.97 -5.27
C ASP A 89 -0.50 20.24 -5.27
N ALA A 90 -1.59 20.96 -5.50
CA ALA A 90 -2.91 20.38 -5.65
C ALA A 90 -2.99 19.39 -6.84
N GLN A 91 -2.38 19.74 -7.98
CA GLN A 91 -2.31 18.84 -9.15
C GLN A 91 -1.49 17.58 -8.86
N VAL A 92 -0.31 17.73 -8.24
CA VAL A 92 0.54 16.61 -7.84
C VAL A 92 -0.19 15.70 -6.86
N PHE A 93 -0.93 16.27 -5.89
CA PHE A 93 -1.73 15.51 -4.95
C PHE A 93 -2.79 14.65 -5.64
N VAL A 94 -3.54 15.21 -6.58
CA VAL A 94 -4.55 14.47 -7.35
C VAL A 94 -3.90 13.33 -8.15
N LEU A 95 -2.78 13.58 -8.85
CA LEU A 95 -2.06 12.55 -9.61
C LEU A 95 -1.60 11.38 -8.72
N VAL A 96 -1.04 11.67 -7.55
CA VAL A 96 -0.57 10.64 -6.60
C VAL A 96 -1.74 9.86 -6.01
N ARG A 97 -2.82 10.55 -5.63
CA ARG A 97 -4.04 9.90 -5.11
C ARG A 97 -4.65 8.96 -6.13
N ASP A 98 -4.84 9.43 -7.36
CA ASP A 98 -5.48 8.67 -8.42
C ASP A 98 -4.65 7.44 -8.79
N TYR A 99 -3.31 7.56 -8.83
CA TYR A 99 -2.42 6.41 -8.98
C TYR A 99 -2.62 5.35 -7.90
N ARG A 100 -2.67 5.74 -6.63
CA ARG A 100 -2.88 4.80 -5.51
C ARG A 100 -4.22 4.09 -5.62
N LEU A 101 -5.28 4.81 -6.02
CA LEU A 101 -6.60 4.23 -6.26
C LEU A 101 -6.58 3.23 -7.43
N LEU A 102 -5.94 3.58 -8.55
CA LEU A 102 -5.80 2.69 -9.71
C LEU A 102 -4.99 1.44 -9.35
N GLN A 103 -3.87 1.60 -8.63
CA GLN A 103 -3.04 0.49 -8.21
C GLN A 103 -3.80 -0.45 -7.27
N ARG A 104 -4.52 0.11 -6.29
CA ARG A 104 -5.36 -0.66 -5.38
C ARG A 104 -6.45 -1.42 -6.12
N ALA A 105 -7.22 -0.74 -6.97
CA ALA A 105 -8.29 -1.36 -7.76
C ALA A 105 -7.75 -2.45 -8.69
N TYR A 106 -6.57 -2.25 -9.29
CA TYR A 106 -5.92 -3.26 -10.12
C TYR A 106 -5.58 -4.51 -9.32
N PHE A 107 -4.93 -4.36 -8.16
CA PHE A 107 -4.57 -5.50 -7.33
C PHE A 107 -5.79 -6.19 -6.72
N GLU A 108 -6.81 -5.45 -6.31
CA GLU A 108 -8.09 -6.00 -5.84
C GLU A 108 -8.74 -6.91 -6.89
N ARG A 109 -8.73 -6.49 -8.16
CA ARG A 109 -9.23 -7.32 -9.28
C ARG A 109 -8.41 -8.57 -9.54
N ASN A 110 -7.10 -8.53 -9.25
CA ASN A 110 -6.17 -9.64 -9.49
C ASN A 110 -5.84 -10.43 -8.20
N LEU A 111 -6.57 -10.22 -7.09
CA LEU A 111 -6.24 -10.85 -5.80
C LEU A 111 -6.20 -12.38 -5.87
N ASN A 112 -7.17 -12.99 -6.55
CA ASN A 112 -7.23 -14.44 -6.71
C ASN A 112 -6.05 -14.95 -7.54
N ASP A 113 -5.73 -14.28 -8.65
CA ASP A 113 -4.60 -14.64 -9.50
C ASP A 113 -3.26 -14.53 -8.76
N ILE A 114 -3.09 -13.50 -7.94
CA ILE A 114 -1.89 -13.32 -7.10
C ILE A 114 -1.80 -14.41 -6.04
N ARG A 115 -2.94 -14.79 -5.43
CA ARG A 115 -3.01 -15.89 -4.48
C ARG A 115 -2.61 -17.21 -5.14
N ASP A 116 -3.13 -17.49 -6.34
CA ASP A 116 -2.82 -18.71 -7.09
C ASP A 116 -1.35 -18.76 -7.50
N VAL A 117 -0.80 -17.64 -7.99
CA VAL A 117 0.63 -17.51 -8.29
C VAL A 117 1.46 -17.75 -7.04
N ARG A 118 1.10 -17.13 -5.92
CA ARG A 118 1.81 -17.33 -4.65
C ARG A 118 1.74 -18.78 -4.22
N GLN A 119 0.56 -19.41 -4.24
CA GLN A 119 0.40 -20.82 -3.90
C GLN A 119 1.22 -21.71 -4.82
N SER A 120 1.28 -21.42 -6.12
CA SER A 120 2.02 -22.19 -7.14
C SER A 120 3.54 -22.05 -6.99
N LEU A 121 4.02 -20.87 -6.60
CA LEU A 121 5.43 -20.63 -6.29
C LEU A 121 5.82 -21.18 -4.91
N ASP A 122 4.88 -21.22 -3.98
CA ASP A 122 5.01 -21.76 -2.62
C ASP A 122 4.73 -23.28 -2.55
N ILE A 123 4.52 -23.93 -3.70
CA ILE A 123 4.56 -25.40 -3.80
C ILE A 123 5.98 -25.85 -3.46
N ARG A 124 6.21 -26.09 -2.16
CA ARG A 124 7.32 -26.83 -1.51
C ARG A 124 8.61 -26.07 -1.13
N GLY A 125 8.58 -24.75 -0.91
CA GLY A 125 9.83 -23.96 -0.77
C GLY A 125 10.29 -23.51 0.61
N ASP A 126 9.46 -22.81 1.40
CA ASP A 126 9.99 -21.87 2.41
C ASP A 126 9.47 -22.03 3.84
N GLN A 127 8.72 -23.10 4.15
CA GLN A 127 8.76 -23.58 5.53
C GLN A 127 10.14 -24.19 5.74
N PRO A 128 11.01 -23.62 6.60
CA PRO A 128 12.28 -24.27 6.91
C PRO A 128 11.94 -25.70 7.29
N PRO A 129 12.61 -26.70 6.67
CA PRO A 129 12.22 -28.08 6.83
C PRO A 129 12.16 -28.36 8.33
N THR A 130 10.96 -28.69 8.81
CA THR A 130 10.80 -29.05 10.22
C THR A 130 11.78 -30.17 10.54
N GLU A 131 12.30 -30.25 11.77
CA GLU A 131 13.34 -31.22 12.11
C GLU A 131 12.94 -32.67 11.76
N SER A 132 11.63 -32.96 11.77
CA SER A 132 11.05 -34.22 11.31
C SER A 132 11.09 -34.42 9.79
N ALA A 133 10.96 -33.37 8.98
CA ALA A 133 11.14 -33.40 7.53
C ALA A 133 12.62 -33.58 7.14
N ILE A 134 13.55 -32.95 7.88
CA ILE A 134 15.00 -33.18 7.69
C ILE A 134 15.35 -34.64 8.00
N ARG A 135 14.88 -35.17 9.14
CA ARG A 135 15.14 -36.57 9.52
C ARG A 135 14.55 -37.57 8.53
N ARG A 136 13.32 -37.36 8.06
CA ARG A 136 12.74 -38.21 7.01
C ARG A 136 13.47 -38.09 5.69
N GLY A 137 13.87 -36.87 5.29
CA GLY A 137 14.61 -36.63 4.05
C GLY A 137 15.97 -37.36 4.03
N VAL A 138 16.67 -37.45 5.16
CA VAL A 138 17.93 -38.22 5.28
C VAL A 138 17.69 -39.73 5.14
N ASP A 139 16.61 -40.26 5.73
CA ASP A 139 16.25 -41.68 5.59
C ASP A 139 15.74 -42.03 4.19
N GLU A 140 15.07 -41.10 3.51
CA GLU A 140 14.62 -41.24 2.11
C GLU A 140 15.80 -41.14 1.14
N LEU A 141 16.74 -40.22 1.36
CA LEU A 141 18.00 -40.15 0.60
C LEU A 141 18.76 -41.48 0.68
N ARG A 142 18.81 -42.08 1.87
CA ARG A 142 19.44 -43.39 2.08
C ARG A 142 18.77 -44.53 1.33
N ARG A 143 17.45 -44.45 1.06
CA ARG A 143 16.72 -45.43 0.24
C ARG A 143 16.84 -45.16 -1.26
N SER A 144 16.83 -43.89 -1.67
CA SER A 144 16.93 -43.49 -3.09
C SER A 144 18.27 -43.81 -3.75
N ILE A 145 19.35 -43.96 -2.96
CA ILE A 145 20.69 -44.32 -3.46
C ILE A 145 20.76 -45.79 -3.96
N VAL A 146 19.75 -46.63 -3.70
CA VAL A 146 19.81 -48.09 -3.95
C VAL A 146 18.84 -48.63 -5.00
N GLY A 147 17.96 -47.84 -5.63
CA GLY A 147 17.15 -48.38 -6.74
C GLY A 147 16.26 -47.39 -7.47
N ASP A 148 16.15 -47.61 -8.80
CA ASP A 148 15.37 -46.86 -9.78
C ASP A 148 14.09 -46.21 -9.23
N ASP A 149 14.14 -44.88 -9.07
CA ASP A 149 13.06 -44.12 -8.44
C ASP A 149 12.15 -43.48 -9.51
N PRO A 150 10.84 -43.83 -9.57
CA PRO A 150 9.87 -43.25 -10.51
C PRO A 150 9.53 -41.77 -10.22
N THR A 151 10.15 -41.15 -9.22
CA THR A 151 9.95 -39.75 -8.80
C THR A 151 10.42 -38.69 -9.81
N ASN A 152 11.24 -39.05 -10.81
CA ASN A 152 11.78 -38.08 -11.77
C ASN A 152 10.72 -37.49 -12.72
N GLN A 153 9.61 -38.20 -12.99
CA GLN A 153 8.53 -37.66 -13.85
C GLN A 153 7.71 -36.56 -13.15
N GLN A 154 7.63 -36.59 -11.82
CA GLN A 154 6.84 -35.63 -11.04
C GLN A 154 7.60 -34.31 -10.81
N ALA A 155 8.94 -34.35 -10.79
CA ALA A 155 9.77 -33.15 -10.74
C ALA A 155 9.66 -32.29 -12.02
N MET A 156 9.52 -32.93 -13.18
CA MET A 156 9.34 -32.24 -14.46
C MET A 156 7.98 -31.53 -14.57
N SER A 157 6.90 -32.11 -14.00
CA SER A 157 5.60 -31.43 -13.96
C SER A 157 5.60 -30.23 -13.01
N ASP A 158 6.36 -30.28 -11.91
CA ASP A 158 6.44 -29.17 -10.94
C ASP A 158 7.15 -27.94 -11.54
N GLU A 159 8.18 -28.12 -12.38
CA GLU A 159 8.88 -26.98 -13.00
C GLU A 159 8.01 -26.27 -14.06
N ALA A 160 7.24 -27.02 -14.85
CA ALA A 160 6.31 -26.43 -15.82
C ALA A 160 5.22 -25.59 -15.12
N VAL A 161 4.72 -26.06 -13.96
CA VAL A 161 3.77 -25.30 -13.13
C VAL A 161 4.42 -24.02 -12.58
N LYS A 162 5.68 -24.09 -12.13
CA LYS A 162 6.42 -22.91 -11.65
C LYS A 162 6.68 -21.90 -12.77
N GLU A 163 7.05 -22.35 -13.97
CA GLU A 163 7.26 -21.46 -15.11
C GLU A 163 5.97 -20.74 -15.51
N ALA A 164 4.85 -21.47 -15.60
CA ALA A 164 3.53 -20.88 -15.85
C ALA A 164 3.14 -19.87 -14.75
N ALA A 165 3.44 -20.18 -13.48
CA ALA A 165 3.20 -19.25 -12.38
C ALA A 165 4.07 -17.99 -12.47
N ARG A 166 5.35 -18.12 -12.86
CA ARG A 166 6.26 -16.98 -13.10
C ARG A 166 5.77 -16.11 -14.26
N GLU A 167 5.30 -16.70 -15.35
CA GLU A 167 4.75 -15.96 -16.49
C GLU A 167 3.45 -15.23 -16.09
N LYS A 168 2.55 -15.91 -15.36
CA LYS A 168 1.33 -15.28 -14.82
C LYS A 168 1.66 -14.14 -13.87
N ALA A 169 2.63 -14.32 -12.97
CA ALA A 169 3.13 -13.26 -12.09
C ALA A 169 3.62 -12.06 -12.92
N ARG A 170 4.46 -12.32 -13.92
CA ARG A 170 5.01 -11.30 -14.81
C ARG A 170 3.90 -10.50 -15.48
N ARG A 171 2.88 -11.17 -16.04
CA ARG A 171 1.72 -10.51 -16.67
C ARG A 171 0.96 -9.61 -15.69
N ILE A 172 0.72 -10.07 -14.45
CA ILE A 172 0.04 -9.28 -13.43
C ILE A 172 0.86 -8.04 -13.07
N TYR A 173 2.16 -8.18 -12.83
CA TYR A 173 3.01 -7.04 -12.45
C TYR A 173 3.28 -6.08 -13.61
N GLU A 174 3.46 -6.57 -14.83
CA GLU A 174 3.70 -5.73 -16.01
C GLU A 174 2.47 -4.91 -16.41
N GLY A 175 1.26 -5.44 -16.17
CA GLY A 175 -0.01 -4.76 -16.40
C GLY A 175 -0.46 -3.83 -15.26
N ALA A 176 0.24 -3.83 -14.12
CA ALA A 176 -0.06 -2.92 -13.03
C ALA A 176 0.25 -1.47 -13.45
N PRO A 177 -0.56 -0.48 -12.99
CA PRO A 177 -0.23 0.93 -13.18
C PRO A 177 1.20 1.21 -12.70
N ARG A 178 2.01 1.83 -13.56
CA ARG A 178 3.45 2.05 -13.29
C ARG A 178 3.68 3.41 -12.64
N ALA A 179 4.53 3.44 -11.61
CA ALA A 179 4.96 4.68 -10.97
C ALA A 179 5.63 5.65 -11.95
N THR A 180 6.33 5.13 -12.97
CA THR A 180 7.02 5.93 -13.99
C THR A 180 6.07 6.80 -14.81
N GLU A 181 4.83 6.35 -15.04
CA GLU A 181 3.82 7.15 -15.75
C GLU A 181 3.36 8.34 -14.92
N VAL A 182 3.19 8.13 -13.61
CA VAL A 182 2.81 9.18 -12.66
C VAL A 182 3.95 10.17 -12.49
N HIS A 183 5.20 9.67 -12.39
CA HIS A 183 6.39 10.50 -12.37
C HIS A 183 6.45 11.39 -13.61
N ALA A 184 6.16 10.85 -14.80
CA ALA A 184 6.10 11.63 -16.03
C ALA A 184 4.99 12.70 -16.05
N ARG A 185 3.81 12.39 -15.51
CA ARG A 185 2.74 13.39 -15.37
C ARG A 185 3.13 14.49 -14.40
N ILE A 186 3.71 14.14 -13.25
CA ILE A 186 4.22 15.13 -12.28
C ILE A 186 5.32 15.96 -12.91
N TRP A 187 6.26 15.35 -13.64
CA TRP A 187 7.35 16.04 -14.33
C TRP A 187 6.87 17.13 -15.28
N LYS A 188 5.71 16.95 -15.91
CA LYS A 188 5.09 17.95 -16.80
C LYS A 188 4.48 19.13 -16.04
N VAL A 189 4.12 18.96 -14.77
CA VAL A 189 3.58 20.02 -13.89
C VAL A 189 4.71 20.92 -13.36
N LEU A 190 5.92 20.39 -13.23
CA LEU A 190 7.08 21.09 -12.68
C LEU A 190 7.71 22.06 -13.70
N SER A 191 8.16 23.21 -13.20
CA SER A 191 8.98 24.15 -13.97
C SER A 191 10.40 23.61 -14.19
N ALA A 192 11.16 24.20 -15.12
CA ALA A 192 12.56 23.83 -15.35
C ALA A 192 13.44 23.85 -14.07
N PRO A 193 13.51 24.95 -13.27
CA PRO A 193 14.35 24.97 -12.07
C PRO A 193 13.90 23.96 -11.01
N GLN A 194 12.59 23.70 -10.90
CA GLN A 194 12.06 22.67 -10.01
C GLN A 194 12.49 21.27 -10.43
N ARG A 195 12.52 20.98 -11.74
CA ARG A 195 12.97 19.68 -12.26
C ARG A 195 14.45 19.41 -12.01
N ASP A 196 15.28 20.44 -12.17
CA ASP A 196 16.71 20.34 -11.90
C ASP A 196 16.94 20.06 -10.40
N ALA A 197 16.31 20.85 -9.53
CA ALA A 197 16.38 20.65 -8.08
C ALA A 197 15.84 19.27 -7.65
N LEU A 198 14.75 18.78 -8.25
CA LEU A 198 14.20 17.45 -7.99
C LEU A 198 15.17 16.34 -8.42
N THR A 199 15.90 16.54 -9.53
CA THR A 199 16.91 15.57 -10.00
C THR A 199 18.05 15.48 -9.01
N ASP A 200 18.53 16.61 -8.51
CA ASP A 200 19.63 16.67 -7.55
C ASP A 200 19.26 16.01 -6.22
N THR A 201 18.04 16.24 -5.71
CA THR A 201 17.55 15.60 -4.49
C THR A 201 17.36 14.09 -4.67
N ILE A 202 16.83 13.64 -5.82
CA ILE A 202 16.74 12.21 -6.15
C ILE A 202 18.13 11.57 -6.16
N ASN A 203 19.10 12.17 -6.85
CA ASN A 203 20.47 11.64 -6.93
C ASN A 203 21.13 11.56 -5.55
N SER A 204 20.93 12.57 -4.72
CA SER A 204 21.41 12.59 -3.33
C SER A 204 20.80 11.47 -2.48
N LEU A 205 19.47 11.28 -2.54
CA LEU A 205 18.78 10.22 -1.81
C LEU A 205 19.18 8.82 -2.27
N VAL A 206 19.37 8.62 -3.58
CA VAL A 206 19.87 7.36 -4.14
C VAL A 206 21.29 7.10 -3.64
N ALA A 207 22.18 8.09 -3.68
CA ALA A 207 23.54 7.95 -3.17
C ALA A 207 23.58 7.61 -1.67
N GLN A 208 22.70 8.21 -0.86
CA GLN A 208 22.56 7.89 0.56
C GLN A 208 22.09 6.44 0.78
N GLN A 209 21.08 5.98 0.03
CA GLN A 209 20.61 4.59 0.12
C GLN A 209 21.70 3.60 -0.25
N GLU A 210 22.55 3.93 -1.23
CA GLU A 210 23.67 3.09 -1.63
C GLU A 210 24.81 3.10 -0.62
N ALA A 211 25.11 4.23 0.00
CA ALA A 211 26.08 4.32 1.08
C ALA A 211 25.65 3.42 2.24
N LEU A 212 24.38 3.51 2.68
CA LEU A 212 23.82 2.63 3.70
C LEU A 212 23.90 1.16 3.28
N ARG A 213 23.47 0.85 2.05
CA ARG A 213 23.51 -0.52 1.54
C ARG A 213 24.95 -1.07 1.49
N ARG A 214 25.93 -0.25 1.12
CA ARG A 214 27.35 -0.62 1.09
C ARG A 214 27.92 -0.83 2.49
N GLU A 215 27.51 -0.02 3.46
CA GLU A 215 27.88 -0.18 4.86
C GLU A 215 27.34 -1.51 5.42
N PHE A 216 26.04 -1.78 5.22
CA PHE A 216 25.39 -3.02 5.66
C PHE A 216 25.85 -4.28 4.93
N LEU A 217 26.23 -4.19 3.65
CA LEU A 217 26.74 -5.32 2.85
C LEU A 217 28.26 -5.39 2.82
N SER A 218 28.96 -4.59 3.63
CA SER A 218 30.42 -4.67 3.67
C SER A 218 30.84 -6.06 4.18
N PRO A 219 31.81 -6.72 3.53
CA PRO A 219 32.31 -8.03 3.98
C PRO A 219 32.80 -8.01 5.43
N GLU A 220 33.22 -6.84 5.91
CA GLU A 220 33.64 -6.62 7.29
C GLU A 220 32.45 -6.65 8.27
N ALA A 221 31.30 -6.06 7.93
CA ALA A 221 30.07 -6.18 8.73
C ALA A 221 29.53 -7.63 8.75
N VAL A 222 29.67 -8.35 7.62
CA VAL A 222 29.32 -9.77 7.52
C VAL A 222 30.31 -10.65 8.31
N ALA A 223 31.61 -10.36 8.23
CA ALA A 223 32.67 -11.11 8.92
C ALA A 223 32.72 -10.81 10.43
N SER A 224 32.33 -9.62 10.88
CA SER A 224 32.30 -9.22 12.28
C SER A 224 31.18 -9.89 13.09
N GLY A 225 30.39 -10.80 12.51
CA GLY A 225 29.37 -11.56 13.24
C GLY A 225 28.19 -10.71 13.74
N MET A 226 28.09 -9.44 13.36
CA MET A 226 26.91 -8.61 13.67
C MET A 226 25.63 -9.08 12.94
N MET A 227 25.74 -10.09 12.07
CA MET A 227 24.61 -10.79 11.43
C MET A 227 24.46 -12.27 11.83
N THR A 228 25.19 -12.79 12.84
CA THR A 228 25.08 -14.20 13.21
C THR A 228 23.95 -14.44 14.23
N ASP A 229 22.96 -15.21 13.78
CA ASP A 229 21.86 -15.87 14.49
C ASP A 229 20.72 -15.06 15.12
N GLN A 230 20.96 -13.91 15.75
CA GLN A 230 19.86 -13.21 16.44
C GLN A 230 18.98 -12.35 15.50
N ALA A 231 19.52 -11.92 14.36
CA ALA A 231 18.78 -11.17 13.33
C ALA A 231 18.15 -12.06 12.24
N MET A 232 18.61 -13.31 12.09
CA MET A 232 18.10 -14.23 11.07
C MET A 232 16.93 -15.11 11.58
N SER A 233 16.88 -15.45 12.88
CA SER A 233 15.74 -16.20 13.45
C SER A 233 14.57 -15.30 13.88
N GLY A 234 14.83 -14.01 14.12
CA GLY A 234 13.80 -13.00 14.28
C GLY A 234 13.41 -12.41 12.92
N GLY A 235 12.52 -13.10 12.20
CA GLY A 235 12.08 -12.72 10.85
C GLY A 235 11.99 -11.20 10.63
N MET A 236 12.60 -10.73 9.55
CA MET A 236 12.75 -9.31 9.17
C MET A 236 11.43 -8.51 9.04
N ASN A 237 10.27 -9.11 9.29
CA ASN A 237 9.01 -8.39 9.51
C ASN A 237 8.90 -7.75 10.91
N SER A 238 9.79 -8.09 11.86
CA SER A 238 9.70 -7.61 13.24
C SER A 238 10.62 -6.43 13.59
N ALA A 239 11.56 -6.03 12.72
CA ALA A 239 12.44 -4.88 12.99
C ALA A 239 11.86 -3.51 12.60
N MET A 240 10.73 -3.47 11.88
CA MET A 240 9.83 -2.31 11.87
C MET A 240 8.64 -2.47 12.83
N SER A 241 8.64 -3.52 13.65
CA SER A 241 7.57 -3.82 14.62
C SER A 241 8.15 -4.46 15.89
N ALA A 242 9.11 -3.78 16.51
CA ALA A 242 9.56 -4.09 17.86
C ALA A 242 9.11 -2.98 18.81
N SER A 243 7.86 -3.08 19.23
CA SER A 243 7.54 -2.96 20.65
C SER A 243 6.76 -4.21 21.05
N SER A 244 7.45 -5.04 21.83
CA SER A 244 6.96 -6.09 22.74
C SER A 244 6.10 -7.23 22.18
N MET A 245 6.71 -8.41 22.00
CA MET A 245 6.12 -9.66 22.50
C MET A 245 7.23 -10.52 23.13
N SER A 246 7.09 -10.75 24.45
CA SER A 246 7.88 -11.72 25.22
C SER A 246 7.48 -13.14 24.83
N ALA A 247 8.46 -13.92 24.42
CA ALA A 247 8.36 -15.37 24.32
C ALA A 247 8.77 -15.98 25.67
N ASP A 248 7.79 -16.18 26.55
CA ASP A 248 7.95 -17.10 27.67
C ASP A 248 6.57 -17.64 28.08
N SER A 249 6.22 -18.80 27.53
CA SER A 249 5.18 -19.75 27.98
C SER A 249 4.68 -20.56 26.78
N MET A 250 5.31 -21.71 26.51
CA MET A 250 4.65 -22.90 25.95
C MET A 250 5.52 -24.13 26.18
N ARG A 251 5.51 -24.63 27.42
CA ARG A 251 5.73 -26.05 27.74
C ARG A 251 4.47 -26.52 28.45
N GLY A 252 3.69 -27.38 27.80
CA GLY A 252 2.49 -27.94 28.42
C GLY A 252 1.66 -28.81 27.49
N ALA A 253 1.99 -30.10 27.46
CA ALA A 253 1.09 -31.24 27.32
C ALA A 253 0.07 -31.30 26.16
N SER A 254 0.46 -32.07 25.14
CA SER A 254 -0.30 -33.21 24.62
C SER A 254 -1.59 -33.58 25.38
N THR A 255 -2.75 -33.24 24.81
CA THR A 255 -3.89 -34.17 24.71
C THR A 255 -4.68 -33.89 23.44
N ASN A 256 -4.99 -34.97 22.73
CA ASN A 256 -5.83 -35.02 21.55
C ASN A 256 -7.30 -34.72 21.88
N ARG A 257 -8.04 -34.37 20.82
CA ARG A 257 -9.46 -34.70 20.56
C ARG A 257 -10.52 -33.70 21.04
N THR A 258 -11.24 -33.16 20.05
CA THR A 258 -12.64 -32.70 20.11
C THR A 258 -12.94 -31.35 20.79
N VAL A 259 -12.66 -30.23 20.11
CA VAL A 259 -13.29 -28.93 20.44
C VAL A 259 -13.57 -28.14 19.16
N GLY A 260 -14.66 -28.49 18.47
CA GLY A 260 -15.12 -27.82 17.25
C GLY A 260 -16.33 -26.90 17.43
N ALA A 261 -16.74 -26.58 18.67
CA ALA A 261 -18.02 -25.89 18.90
C ALA A 261 -18.07 -24.89 20.07
N MET A 262 -16.95 -24.57 20.74
CA MET A 262 -16.98 -23.67 21.93
C MET A 262 -16.31 -22.29 21.73
N ASP A 263 -15.49 -22.08 20.70
CA ASP A 263 -14.81 -20.79 20.47
C ASP A 263 -15.66 -19.70 19.78
N ALA A 264 -16.90 -20.02 19.39
CA ALA A 264 -17.85 -19.02 18.88
C ALA A 264 -18.57 -18.23 19.99
N GLN A 265 -18.39 -18.59 21.28
CA GLN A 265 -19.00 -17.87 22.40
C GLN A 265 -18.05 -16.91 23.13
N ALA A 266 -16.72 -17.09 23.04
CA ALA A 266 -15.76 -16.16 23.62
C ALA A 266 -15.64 -14.84 22.82
N SER A 267 -15.88 -14.89 21.50
CA SER A 267 -15.91 -13.69 20.63
C SER A 267 -17.21 -12.90 20.71
N LYS A 268 -18.22 -13.38 21.46
CA LYS A 268 -19.52 -12.71 21.62
C LYS A 268 -19.64 -11.94 22.94
N ALA A 269 -18.71 -12.12 23.88
CA ALA A 269 -18.67 -11.39 25.15
C ALA A 269 -17.87 -10.07 25.09
N GLU A 270 -17.08 -9.84 24.04
CA GLU A 270 -16.43 -8.53 23.79
C GLU A 270 -17.35 -7.52 23.07
N ALA A 271 -18.57 -7.94 22.73
CA ALA A 271 -19.54 -7.14 21.99
C ALA A 271 -20.55 -6.47 22.94
N SER A 272 -20.19 -5.31 23.52
CA SER A 272 -21.17 -4.24 23.78
C SER A 272 -20.59 -2.94 24.35
N ALA A 273 -19.27 -2.78 24.48
CA ALA A 273 -18.74 -1.51 24.94
C ALA A 273 -18.73 -0.52 23.75
N ASP A 274 -19.83 0.22 23.60
CA ASP A 274 -19.97 1.25 22.56
C ASP A 274 -18.83 2.27 22.72
N PRO A 275 -17.88 2.35 21.78
CA PRO A 275 -16.73 3.23 21.92
C PRO A 275 -17.16 4.71 21.84
N ALA A 276 -18.37 5.01 21.36
CA ALA A 276 -18.95 6.36 21.42
C ALA A 276 -19.15 6.86 22.85
N SER A 277 -19.30 5.95 23.83
CA SER A 277 -19.43 6.32 25.25
C SER A 277 -18.17 6.94 25.86
N LEU A 278 -17.02 6.87 25.17
CA LEU A 278 -15.79 7.53 25.58
C LEU A 278 -15.74 9.01 25.16
N LEU A 279 -16.58 9.44 24.21
CA LEU A 279 -16.61 10.83 23.77
C LEU A 279 -17.08 11.75 24.90
N GLY A 280 -16.24 12.74 25.25
CA GLY A 280 -16.50 13.68 26.34
C GLY A 280 -15.91 13.27 27.69
N THR A 281 -15.30 12.08 27.79
CA THR A 281 -14.51 11.70 28.95
C THR A 281 -13.12 12.33 28.87
N ASP A 282 -12.58 12.81 29.98
CA ASP A 282 -11.20 13.33 30.04
C ASP A 282 -10.20 12.19 29.79
N PRO A 283 -9.29 12.29 28.79
CA PRO A 283 -8.35 11.23 28.47
C PRO A 283 -7.42 10.85 29.63
N SER A 284 -7.21 11.73 30.60
CA SER A 284 -6.42 11.43 31.81
C SER A 284 -7.12 10.49 32.80
N THR A 285 -8.45 10.36 32.70
CA THR A 285 -9.26 9.52 33.60
C THR A 285 -9.52 8.12 33.05
N ILE A 286 -9.21 7.87 31.77
CA ILE A 286 -9.45 6.59 31.11
C ILE A 286 -8.37 5.59 31.52
N ALA A 287 -8.77 4.48 32.12
CA ALA A 287 -7.85 3.42 32.51
C ALA A 287 -7.23 2.74 31.26
N PRO A 288 -5.94 2.35 31.28
CA PRO A 288 -5.29 1.71 30.14
C PRO A 288 -5.92 0.37 29.73
N ASP A 289 -6.61 -0.30 30.65
CA ASP A 289 -7.32 -1.57 30.41
C ASP A 289 -8.85 -1.38 30.26
N ASP A 290 -9.33 -0.15 30.04
CA ASP A 290 -10.76 0.15 29.89
C ASP A 290 -11.37 -0.71 28.76
N PRO A 291 -12.42 -1.51 29.03
CA PRO A 291 -13.03 -2.40 28.04
C PRO A 291 -13.71 -1.67 26.88
N ARG A 292 -13.96 -0.36 26.98
CA ARG A 292 -14.49 0.48 25.90
C ARG A 292 -13.45 0.82 24.84
N LEU A 293 -12.16 0.65 25.13
CA LEU A 293 -11.09 0.85 24.17
C LEU A 293 -10.88 -0.40 23.31
N PRO A 294 -10.66 -0.26 21.98
CA PRO A 294 -10.28 -1.38 21.13
C PRO A 294 -8.99 -2.04 21.62
N GLU A 295 -8.91 -3.36 21.47
CA GLU A 295 -7.77 -4.15 21.93
C GLU A 295 -6.41 -3.64 21.41
N ARG A 296 -6.38 -3.16 20.16
CA ARG A 296 -5.19 -2.56 19.56
C ARG A 296 -4.73 -1.29 20.29
N VAL A 297 -5.67 -0.47 20.75
CA VAL A 297 -5.39 0.77 21.50
C VAL A 297 -4.93 0.42 22.91
N ARG A 298 -5.63 -0.50 23.60
CA ARG A 298 -5.24 -1.00 24.93
C ARG A 298 -3.80 -1.49 24.97
N ARG A 299 -3.42 -2.37 24.04
CA ARG A 299 -2.04 -2.88 23.94
C ARG A 299 -1.00 -1.78 23.76
N ARG A 300 -1.32 -0.77 22.94
CA ARG A 300 -0.41 0.35 22.66
C ARG A 300 -0.20 1.24 23.88
N ILE A 301 -1.27 1.58 24.61
CA ILE A 301 -1.19 2.52 25.73
C ILE A 301 -0.70 1.91 27.04
N ARG A 302 -0.80 0.58 27.20
CA ARG A 302 -0.40 -0.15 28.41
C ARG A 302 1.07 0.09 28.77
N PHE A 303 1.96 0.17 27.77
CA PHE A 303 3.40 0.33 27.97
C PHE A 303 3.90 1.78 27.82
N MET A 304 3.00 2.74 27.63
CA MET A 304 3.35 4.16 27.51
C MET A 304 3.45 4.84 28.87
N LYS A 305 4.34 5.84 28.97
CA LYS A 305 4.38 6.78 30.09
C LYS A 305 3.03 7.51 30.22
N PRO A 306 2.62 7.95 31.43
CA PRO A 306 1.31 8.57 31.65
C PRO A 306 1.03 9.77 30.72
N GLU A 307 2.00 10.65 30.51
CA GLU A 307 1.86 11.83 29.63
C GLU A 307 1.70 11.44 28.14
N ALA A 308 2.49 10.48 27.67
CA ALA A 308 2.36 9.98 26.28
C ALA A 308 1.04 9.23 26.07
N ARG A 309 0.51 8.59 27.12
CA ARG A 309 -0.77 7.91 27.10
C ARG A 309 -1.93 8.89 26.92
N THR A 310 -1.95 10.00 27.66
CA THR A 310 -3.02 11.00 27.53
C THR A 310 -3.02 11.63 26.14
N GLU A 311 -1.85 11.90 25.58
CA GLU A 311 -1.71 12.38 24.20
C GLU A 311 -2.17 11.34 23.16
N ALA A 312 -1.82 10.07 23.34
CA ALA A 312 -2.28 9.01 22.44
C ALA A 312 -3.80 8.82 22.50
N LEU A 313 -4.39 8.89 23.69
CA LEU A 313 -5.83 8.81 23.89
C LEU A 313 -6.56 10.04 23.34
N SER A 314 -6.01 11.25 23.49
CA SER A 314 -6.63 12.46 22.95
C SER A 314 -6.72 12.42 21.42
N ARG A 315 -5.65 11.96 20.73
CA ARG A 315 -5.67 11.75 19.28
C ARG A 315 -6.71 10.71 18.87
N TYR A 316 -6.76 9.58 19.57
CA TYR A 316 -7.74 8.53 19.31
C TYR A 316 -9.19 9.02 19.46
N LEU A 317 -9.49 9.83 20.49
CA LEU A 317 -10.83 10.38 20.68
C LEU A 317 -11.22 11.40 19.59
N VAL A 318 -10.26 12.15 19.04
CA VAL A 318 -10.49 13.04 17.90
C VAL A 318 -10.84 12.23 16.66
N ASP A 319 -10.05 11.19 16.35
CA ASP A 319 -10.29 10.31 15.21
C ASP A 319 -11.66 9.62 15.32
N LEU A 320 -11.99 9.11 16.51
CA LEU A 320 -13.28 8.47 16.78
C LEU A 320 -14.46 9.43 16.62
N LYS A 321 -14.29 10.70 17.02
CA LYS A 321 -15.30 11.75 16.81
C LYS A 321 -15.51 12.04 15.31
N SER A 322 -14.44 12.06 14.51
CA SER A 322 -14.57 12.24 13.05
C SER A 322 -15.26 11.05 12.39
N GLU A 323 -14.91 9.81 12.75
CA GLU A 323 -15.56 8.60 12.20
C GLU A 323 -17.06 8.55 12.54
N LEU A 324 -17.43 8.94 13.76
CA LEU A 324 -18.84 9.04 14.16
C LEU A 324 -19.59 10.17 13.45
N ALA A 325 -18.92 11.27 13.10
CA ALA A 325 -19.52 12.33 12.30
C ALA A 325 -19.74 11.88 10.85
N GLU A 326 -18.77 11.21 10.24
CA GLU A 326 -18.86 10.68 8.88
C GLU A 326 -19.94 9.60 8.75
N SER A 327 -19.99 8.66 9.71
CA SER A 327 -21.04 7.63 9.72
C SER A 327 -22.44 8.21 9.93
N LYS A 328 -22.60 9.25 10.76
CA LYS A 328 -23.87 9.97 10.88
C LYS A 328 -24.26 10.67 9.58
N ALA A 329 -23.32 11.35 8.91
CA ALA A 329 -23.56 11.99 7.63
C ALA A 329 -23.94 10.98 6.52
N ALA A 330 -23.29 9.81 6.51
CA ALA A 330 -23.65 8.71 5.61
C ALA A 330 -25.06 8.17 5.89
N ALA A 331 -25.42 7.94 7.16
CA ALA A 331 -26.74 7.48 7.54
C ALA A 331 -27.85 8.51 7.22
N GLU A 332 -27.56 9.80 7.31
CA GLU A 332 -28.49 10.87 6.91
C GLU A 332 -28.68 10.91 5.39
N LYS A 333 -27.61 10.70 4.62
CA LYS A 333 -27.67 10.58 3.16
C LYS A 333 -28.55 9.41 2.72
N ASP A 334 -28.44 8.26 3.38
CA ASP A 334 -29.25 7.08 3.07
C ASP A 334 -30.75 7.30 3.35
N LYS A 335 -31.10 8.07 4.39
CA LYS A 335 -32.51 8.43 4.68
C LYS A 335 -33.13 9.33 3.61
N SER A 336 -32.33 10.15 2.93
CA SER A 336 -32.80 11.05 1.87
C SER A 336 -32.98 10.36 0.50
N ALA A 337 -32.44 9.15 0.34
CA ALA A 337 -32.39 8.45 -0.94
C ALA A 337 -33.50 7.41 -1.14
N ALA A 338 -34.43 7.24 -0.18
CA ALA A 338 -35.59 6.39 -0.41
C ALA A 338 -36.48 7.05 -1.50
N PRO A 339 -36.62 6.42 -2.69
CA PRO A 339 -37.51 6.94 -3.72
C PRO A 339 -38.93 6.95 -3.16
N THR A 340 -39.53 8.14 -3.08
CA THR A 340 -40.96 8.26 -2.79
C THR A 340 -41.72 7.54 -3.90
N VAL A 341 -42.48 6.50 -3.53
CA VAL A 341 -43.20 5.61 -4.44
C VAL A 341 -44.32 6.35 -5.21
N ASP A 342 -44.64 7.59 -4.82
CA ASP A 342 -45.73 8.41 -5.36
C ASP A 342 -45.47 9.06 -6.74
N LYS A 343 -44.42 8.68 -7.47
CA LYS A 343 -44.18 9.15 -8.85
C LYS A 343 -43.99 8.03 -9.88
N VAL A 344 -44.62 6.88 -9.67
CA VAL A 344 -44.79 5.91 -10.77
C VAL A 344 -45.88 6.44 -11.69
N ASN A 345 -45.47 7.12 -12.76
CA ASN A 345 -46.36 7.57 -13.83
C ASN A 345 -46.86 6.32 -14.60
N ILE A 346 -47.98 5.75 -14.17
CA ILE A 346 -48.61 4.61 -14.86
C ILE A 346 -49.22 5.15 -16.16
N PRO A 347 -48.70 4.77 -17.33
CA PRO A 347 -49.26 5.20 -18.61
C PRO A 347 -50.71 4.70 -18.71
N THR A 348 -51.64 5.63 -18.79
CA THR A 348 -53.06 5.33 -18.96
C THR A 348 -53.26 4.79 -20.38
N PRO A 349 -53.84 3.60 -20.56
CA PRO A 349 -54.07 3.06 -21.89
C PRO A 349 -55.11 3.92 -22.63
N GLU A 350 -54.72 4.44 -23.80
CA GLU A 350 -55.65 5.10 -24.72
C GLU A 350 -56.73 4.10 -25.15
N LYS A 351 -58.00 4.46 -24.90
CA LYS A 351 -59.15 3.73 -25.42
C LYS A 351 -59.18 3.89 -26.95
N LYS A 352 -59.06 2.77 -27.65
CA LYS A 352 -59.40 2.67 -29.07
C LYS A 352 -60.90 2.58 -29.27
#